data_AF-A0A0L1ILF9-F1
#
_entry.id   AF-A0A0L1ILF9-F1
#
_cell.length_a   1.000
_cell.length_b   1.000
_cell.length_c   1.000
_cell.angle_alpha   90.00
_cell.angle_beta   90.00
_cell.angle_gamma   90.00
#
_symmetry.space_group_name_H-M   'P 1'
#
loop_
_entity.id
_entity.type
_entity.pdbx_description
1 polymer ?
#
loop_
_entity_poly.entity_id
_entity_poly.type
_entity_poly.pdbx_seq_one_letter_code
_entity_poly.pdbx_strand_id
1 'polypeptide(L)'
;RIEGLIVDVHFDTVRIYQSIDLYLATVATNYQIGVACKIMSDINPAETLEQLQQLQKESGDLKSQLAILRISEPIFSPDAENQSQSLSKRTSDASAIDNPTPASLEADLTHYKELFSKLRFSYVEQVTKEKFLRAIVGDPPLVVGHNENVELETQLAEVKAELKASKEEVRMMIEEMEKTGRDLAHRYNNVELQMTQLSTLPESIENLESTIAELRAKQASDADASSSQNLPLPATLSLVAEREAELAALNRQLAAVQNALPRKTREAEAMERELGVLERRKSEAITQAKEAERKKQEGESDGLEETGRWYRSAEEALKHLVGVEG
;
A
#
# COMPACT_ATOMS: atom_id res chain seq x y z
N ARG A 1 -35.74 67.87 -2.65
CA ARG A 1 -34.61 67.19 -3.34
C ARG A 1 -33.28 67.25 -2.55
N ILE A 2 -33.19 68.02 -1.46
CA ILE A 2 -31.96 68.12 -0.63
C ILE A 2 -31.98 67.13 0.55
N GLU A 3 -33.16 66.79 1.08
CA GLU A 3 -33.28 65.85 2.22
C GLU A 3 -32.93 64.39 1.86
N GLY A 4 -33.09 63.98 0.60
CA GLY A 4 -32.70 62.63 0.16
C GLY A 4 -31.19 62.39 0.12
N LEU A 5 -30.38 63.43 -0.17
CA LEU A 5 -28.92 63.31 -0.22
C LEU A 5 -28.29 63.19 1.18
N ILE A 6 -28.95 63.72 2.23
CA ILE A 6 -28.41 63.68 3.59
C ILE A 6 -28.58 62.29 4.21
N VAL A 7 -29.68 61.59 3.88
CA VAL A 7 -29.93 60.23 4.36
C VAL A 7 -28.98 59.22 3.71
N ASP A 8 -28.71 59.35 2.41
CA ASP A 8 -27.77 58.45 1.70
C ASP A 8 -26.32 58.61 2.20
N VAL A 9 -25.86 59.84 2.47
CA VAL A 9 -24.50 60.08 3.00
C VAL A 9 -24.34 59.53 4.43
N HIS A 10 -25.39 59.60 5.26
CA HIS A 10 -25.35 59.01 6.61
C HIS A 10 -25.32 57.49 6.57
N PHE A 11 -26.07 56.87 5.65
CA PHE A 11 -26.13 55.42 5.49
C PHE A 11 -24.80 54.84 5.00
N ASP A 12 -24.15 55.51 4.05
CA ASP A 12 -22.81 55.11 3.58
C ASP A 12 -21.74 55.30 4.65
N THR A 13 -21.84 56.36 5.47
CA THR A 13 -20.88 56.59 6.56
C THR A 13 -20.97 55.49 7.62
N VAL A 14 -22.18 55.09 8.03
CA VAL A 14 -22.40 54.01 9.00
C VAL A 14 -21.90 52.65 8.47
N ARG A 15 -22.09 52.38 7.17
CA ARG A 15 -21.56 51.16 6.53
C ARG A 15 -20.04 51.11 6.49
N ILE A 16 -19.40 52.26 6.26
CA ILE A 16 -17.94 52.36 6.27
C ILE A 16 -17.39 52.12 7.68
N TYR A 17 -18.01 52.69 8.72
CA TYR A 17 -17.58 52.44 10.10
C TYR A 17 -17.78 50.97 10.52
N GLN A 18 -18.90 50.34 10.19
CA GLN A 18 -19.09 48.90 10.46
C GLN A 18 -18.09 48.02 9.70
N SER A 19 -17.71 48.38 8.48
CA SER A 19 -16.72 47.62 7.70
C SER A 19 -15.31 47.79 8.26
N ILE A 20 -14.97 48.96 8.82
CA ILE A 20 -13.68 49.22 9.46
C ILE A 20 -13.58 48.47 10.79
N ASP A 21 -14.64 48.45 11.60
CA ASP A 21 -14.66 47.69 12.85
C ASP A 21 -14.54 46.18 12.62
N LEU A 22 -15.21 45.65 11.58
CA LEU A 22 -15.08 44.24 11.20
C LEU A 22 -13.66 43.91 10.72
N TYR A 23 -13.01 44.83 10.00
CA TYR A 23 -11.63 44.67 9.53
C TYR A 23 -10.63 44.74 10.69
N LEU A 24 -10.80 45.67 11.63
CA LEU A 24 -9.98 45.79 12.83
C LEU A 24 -10.13 44.57 13.75
N ALA A 25 -11.35 44.05 13.93
CA ALA A 25 -11.59 42.82 14.67
C ALA A 25 -10.88 41.62 14.02
N THR A 26 -10.93 41.52 12.68
CA THR A 26 -10.27 40.45 11.92
C THR A 26 -8.74 40.53 12.01
N VAL A 27 -8.18 41.74 11.95
CA VAL A 27 -6.73 41.96 12.11
C VAL A 27 -6.29 41.66 13.54
N ALA A 28 -7.07 42.04 14.55
CA ALA A 28 -6.79 41.71 15.96
C ALA A 28 -6.80 40.19 16.20
N THR A 29 -7.81 39.47 15.69
CA THR A 29 -7.87 38.01 15.79
C THR A 29 -6.70 37.34 15.07
N ASN A 30 -6.32 37.82 13.88
CA ASN A 30 -5.18 37.26 13.15
C ASN A 30 -3.83 37.54 13.83
N TYR A 31 -3.69 38.70 14.49
CA TYR A 31 -2.49 39.00 15.28
C TYR A 31 -2.41 38.13 16.54
N GLN A 32 -3.54 37.90 17.23
CA GLN A 32 -3.58 37.02 18.41
C GLN A 32 -3.33 35.55 18.04
N ILE A 33 -3.85 35.08 16.90
CA ILE A 33 -3.56 33.76 16.36
C ILE A 33 -2.08 33.64 15.95
N GLY A 34 -1.52 34.68 15.32
CA GLY A 34 -0.09 34.73 14.96
C GLY A 34 0.84 34.71 16.18
N VAL A 35 0.48 35.40 17.27
CA VAL A 35 1.22 35.37 18.54
C VAL A 35 1.09 34.01 19.23
N ALA A 36 -0.08 33.38 19.22
CA ALA A 36 -0.29 32.03 19.76
C ALA A 36 0.51 30.97 18.97
N CYS A 37 0.54 31.05 17.63
CA CYS A 37 1.37 30.17 16.80
C CYS A 37 2.87 30.35 17.04
N LYS A 38 3.32 31.58 17.34
CA LYS A 38 4.72 31.86 17.66
C LYS A 38 5.14 31.30 19.03
N ILE A 39 4.24 31.36 20.02
CA ILE A 39 4.48 30.73 21.33
C ILE A 39 4.50 29.20 21.22
N MET A 40 3.73 28.62 20.30
CA MET A 40 3.73 27.17 20.05
C MET A 40 4.94 26.68 19.23
N SER A 41 5.64 27.54 18.47
CA SER A 41 6.80 27.13 17.66
C SER A 41 8.13 27.12 18.40
N ASP A 42 8.23 27.81 19.53
CA ASP A 42 9.49 27.96 20.29
C ASP A 42 9.68 26.84 21.34
N ILE A 43 8.75 25.87 21.39
CA ILE A 43 8.83 24.72 22.29
C ILE A 43 9.39 23.55 21.50
N ASN A 44 10.69 23.30 21.65
CA ASN A 44 11.35 22.13 21.09
C ASN A 44 10.71 20.86 21.70
N PRO A 45 10.04 20.01 20.90
CA PRO A 45 9.28 18.86 21.42
C PRO A 45 10.20 17.84 22.11
N ALA A 46 11.47 17.77 21.68
CA ALA A 46 12.48 16.91 22.28
C ALA A 46 12.85 17.36 23.71
N GLU A 47 13.03 18.66 23.93
CA GLU A 47 13.35 19.21 25.26
C GLU A 47 12.17 19.07 26.22
N THR A 48 10.92 19.22 25.74
CA THR A 48 9.74 18.97 26.59
C THR A 48 9.56 17.50 26.95
N LEU A 49 9.91 16.58 26.04
CA LEU A 49 9.87 15.15 26.33
C LEU A 49 10.96 14.75 27.33
N GLU A 50 12.15 15.32 27.23
CA GLU A 50 13.21 15.11 28.20
C GLU A 50 12.84 15.66 29.58
N GLN A 51 12.23 16.86 29.65
CA GLN A 51 11.73 17.43 30.90
C GLN A 51 10.60 16.59 31.52
N LEU A 52 9.68 16.06 30.70
CA LEU A 52 8.62 15.17 31.18
C LEU A 52 9.16 13.81 31.65
N GLN A 53 10.15 13.25 30.96
CA GLN A 53 10.81 12.01 31.39
C GLN A 53 11.66 12.19 32.65
N GLN A 54 12.29 13.35 32.82
CA GLN A 54 13.04 13.70 34.03
C GLN A 54 12.09 13.84 35.23
N LEU A 55 10.96 14.53 35.05
CA LEU A 55 9.91 14.63 36.07
C LEU A 55 9.25 13.27 36.37
N GLN A 56 9.12 12.38 35.39
CA GLN A 56 8.60 11.03 35.60
C GLN A 56 9.55 10.11 36.38
N LYS A 57 10.87 10.36 36.31
CA LYS A 57 11.88 9.64 37.09
C LYS A 57 12.02 10.18 38.51
N GLU A 58 11.91 11.49 38.69
CA GLU A 58 12.03 12.15 40.00
C GLU A 58 10.74 12.03 40.84
N SER A 59 9.58 12.01 40.19
CA SER A 59 8.27 11.78 40.79
C SER A 59 7.70 10.47 40.25
N GLY A 60 7.84 9.38 41.02
CA GLY A 60 7.33 8.06 40.63
C GLY A 60 5.88 8.09 40.11
N ASP A 61 5.64 7.27 39.07
CA ASP A 61 4.40 7.07 38.31
C ASP A 61 3.39 8.25 38.36
N LEU A 62 3.63 9.27 37.53
CA LEU A 62 2.70 10.38 37.26
C LEU A 62 1.25 9.93 36.97
N LYS A 63 1.06 8.69 36.51
CA LYS A 63 -0.27 8.08 36.29
C LYS A 63 -1.07 7.93 37.59
N SER A 64 -0.39 7.76 38.73
CA SER A 64 -1.00 7.71 40.07
C SER A 64 -1.33 9.09 40.65
N GLN A 65 -0.62 10.15 40.23
CA GLN A 65 -0.87 11.52 40.65
C GLN A 65 -1.88 12.27 39.76
N LEU A 66 -1.94 11.94 38.47
CA LEU A 66 -2.91 12.48 37.50
C LEU A 66 -4.22 11.70 37.47
N ALA A 67 -4.35 10.66 38.28
CA ALA A 67 -5.60 9.95 38.46
C ALA A 67 -6.62 10.87 39.13
N ILE A 68 -7.59 11.36 38.35
CA ILE A 68 -8.86 11.99 38.77
C ILE A 68 -9.75 11.00 39.58
N LEU A 69 -9.15 9.92 40.12
CA LEU A 69 -9.76 8.90 40.97
C LEU A 69 -9.32 9.04 42.44
N ARG A 70 -9.03 10.26 42.89
CA ARG A 70 -8.94 10.58 44.33
C ARG A 70 -10.26 11.12 44.92
N ILE A 71 -11.40 10.75 44.33
CA ILE A 71 -12.73 11.07 44.90
C ILE A 71 -13.22 9.96 45.85
N SER A 72 -12.58 8.79 45.84
CA SER A 72 -12.92 7.65 46.71
C SER A 72 -12.01 7.50 47.94
N GLU A 73 -11.11 8.44 48.19
CA GLU A 73 -10.33 8.48 49.44
C GLU A 73 -11.15 9.22 50.52
N PRO A 74 -11.44 8.61 51.68
CA PRO A 74 -12.22 9.25 52.73
C PRO A 74 -11.49 10.51 53.23
N ILE A 75 -12.22 11.62 53.38
CA ILE A 75 -11.70 12.93 53.82
C ILE A 75 -11.33 12.93 55.34
N PHE A 76 -11.02 11.76 55.91
CA PHE A 76 -10.65 11.63 57.31
C PHE A 76 -9.25 11.05 57.45
N SER A 77 -8.29 11.93 57.71
CA SER A 77 -6.97 11.55 58.24
C SER A 77 -7.13 10.96 59.64
N PRO A 78 -6.67 9.73 59.92
CA PRO A 78 -6.65 9.17 61.26
C PRO A 78 -5.33 9.52 61.96
N ASP A 79 -5.01 10.82 62.07
CA ASP A 79 -3.86 11.31 62.85
C ASP A 79 -4.26 12.60 63.59
N ALA A 80 -5.17 12.43 64.55
CA ALA A 80 -5.41 13.41 65.61
C ALA A 80 -5.94 12.71 66.85
N GLU A 81 -5.18 11.73 67.36
CA GLU A 81 -5.35 11.34 68.75
C GLU A 81 -4.83 12.47 69.65
N ASN A 82 -5.65 12.82 70.65
CA ASN A 82 -5.39 13.75 71.76
C ASN A 82 -5.60 15.25 71.49
N GLN A 83 -6.86 15.69 71.64
CA GLN A 83 -7.17 16.62 72.73
C GLN A 83 -8.64 16.55 73.16
N SER A 84 -8.79 16.28 74.45
CA SER A 84 -9.98 16.10 75.25
C SER A 84 -10.84 17.37 75.42
N GLN A 85 -12.14 17.12 75.66
CA GLN A 85 -13.13 17.99 76.34
C GLN A 85 -13.67 19.16 75.49
N SER A 86 -14.96 19.44 75.36
CA SER A 86 -16.15 19.00 76.11
C SER A 86 -17.43 19.33 75.35
N LEU A 87 -18.54 18.83 75.87
CA LEU A 87 -19.91 19.36 75.81
C LEU A 87 -20.88 18.90 74.71
N SER A 88 -21.81 18.06 75.20
CA SER A 88 -23.25 18.12 74.95
C SER A 88 -23.82 17.25 73.84
N LYS A 89 -23.73 15.95 74.11
CA LYS A 89 -24.78 14.93 73.97
C LYS A 89 -26.21 15.51 73.84
N ARG A 90 -26.71 15.70 72.62
CA ARG A 90 -28.14 15.71 72.26
C ARG A 90 -28.38 15.01 70.92
N THR A 91 -28.70 13.72 71.04
CA THR A 91 -29.74 12.98 70.29
C THR A 91 -29.96 13.31 68.81
N SER A 92 -29.35 12.52 67.93
CA SER A 92 -30.02 11.86 66.80
C SER A 92 -29.06 10.83 66.20
N ASP A 93 -29.44 9.55 66.29
CA ASP A 93 -28.66 8.38 65.88
C ASP A 93 -28.19 8.48 64.41
N ALA A 94 -26.90 8.73 64.20
CA ALA A 94 -26.24 8.58 62.90
C ALA A 94 -24.73 8.27 63.00
N SER A 95 -24.22 7.91 64.19
CA SER A 95 -22.79 7.70 64.40
C SER A 95 -22.51 6.26 64.84
N ALA A 96 -22.77 5.29 63.96
CA ALA A 96 -22.26 3.93 64.10
C ALA A 96 -22.42 3.12 62.81
N ILE A 97 -21.77 3.50 61.70
CA ILE A 97 -21.46 2.53 60.64
C ILE A 97 -20.03 2.80 60.15
N ASP A 98 -19.10 2.03 60.72
CA ASP A 98 -17.83 1.69 60.09
C ASP A 98 -18.13 1.15 58.67
N ASN A 99 -17.57 1.79 57.65
CA ASN A 99 -17.63 1.41 56.22
C ASN A 99 -19.01 1.56 55.55
N PRO A 100 -19.35 2.74 54.99
CA PRO A 100 -20.56 2.90 54.19
C PRO A 100 -20.47 2.04 52.92
N THR A 101 -21.29 1.00 52.85
CA THR A 101 -21.50 0.23 51.62
C THR A 101 -22.24 1.11 50.62
N PRO A 102 -21.93 1.10 49.31
CA PRO A 102 -22.52 2.01 48.31
C PRO A 102 -24.06 2.04 48.31
N ALA A 103 -24.71 0.94 48.64
CA ALA A 103 -26.18 0.86 48.78
C ALA A 103 -26.73 1.67 49.97
N SER A 104 -25.98 1.80 51.07
CA SER A 104 -26.36 2.64 52.22
C SER A 104 -26.27 4.12 51.88
N LEU A 105 -25.23 4.51 51.12
CA LEU A 105 -25.05 5.90 50.68
C LEU A 105 -26.18 6.34 49.73
N GLU A 106 -26.63 5.44 48.85
CA GLU A 106 -27.76 5.71 47.97
C GLU A 106 -29.06 5.91 48.78
N ALA A 107 -29.31 5.05 49.76
CA ALA A 107 -30.46 5.19 50.66
C ALA A 107 -30.42 6.54 51.43
N ASP A 108 -29.27 6.92 51.96
CA ASP A 108 -29.10 8.20 52.65
C ASP A 108 -29.32 9.40 51.71
N LEU A 109 -28.79 9.34 50.48
CA LEU A 109 -29.02 10.39 49.49
C LEU A 109 -30.50 10.52 49.12
N THR A 110 -31.24 9.41 49.01
CA THR A 110 -32.68 9.46 48.78
C THR A 110 -33.42 10.07 49.97
N HIS A 111 -33.06 9.68 51.19
CA HIS A 111 -33.64 10.24 52.42
C HIS A 111 -33.39 11.75 52.54
N TYR A 112 -32.16 12.23 52.29
CA TYR A 112 -31.85 13.66 52.31
C TYR A 112 -32.57 14.41 51.20
N LYS A 113 -32.66 13.85 49.98
CA LYS A 113 -33.45 14.46 48.91
C LYS A 113 -34.92 14.64 49.30
N GLU A 114 -35.52 13.64 49.93
CA GLU A 114 -36.88 13.73 50.44
C GLU A 114 -37.01 14.76 51.57
N LEU A 115 -36.09 14.76 52.53
CA LEU A 115 -36.06 15.71 53.64
C LEU A 115 -35.93 17.14 53.13
N PHE A 116 -34.98 17.41 52.23
CA PHE A 116 -34.80 18.73 51.63
C PHE A 116 -35.99 19.13 50.76
N SER A 117 -36.62 18.19 50.06
CA SER A 117 -37.85 18.46 49.30
C SER A 117 -39.00 18.86 50.22
N LYS A 118 -39.19 18.16 51.34
CA LYS A 118 -40.17 18.48 52.37
C LYS A 118 -39.87 19.82 53.03
N LEU A 119 -38.60 20.08 53.34
CA LEU A 119 -38.16 21.31 53.97
C LEU A 119 -38.33 22.51 53.01
N ARG A 120 -38.00 22.34 51.73
CA ARG A 120 -38.23 23.36 50.69
C ARG A 120 -39.72 23.64 50.52
N PHE A 121 -40.56 22.60 50.47
CA PHE A 121 -42.01 22.77 50.39
C PHE A 121 -42.55 23.53 51.60
N SER A 122 -42.19 23.08 52.81
CA SER A 122 -42.60 23.71 54.07
C SER A 122 -42.15 25.17 54.16
N TYR A 123 -40.89 25.46 53.79
CA TYR A 123 -40.36 26.83 53.78
C TYR A 123 -41.10 27.72 52.80
N VAL A 124 -41.30 27.27 51.55
CA VAL A 124 -42.04 28.05 50.55
C VAL A 124 -43.48 28.28 50.99
N GLU A 125 -44.13 27.26 51.54
CA GLU A 125 -45.48 27.37 52.10
C GLU A 125 -45.54 28.35 53.27
N GLN A 126 -44.58 28.29 54.20
CA GLN A 126 -44.53 29.18 55.35
C GLN A 126 -44.25 30.63 54.94
N VAL A 127 -43.26 30.86 54.07
CA VAL A 127 -42.93 32.20 53.58
C VAL A 127 -44.08 32.79 52.77
N THR A 128 -44.77 31.99 51.96
CA THR A 128 -45.96 32.46 51.23
C THR A 128 -47.13 32.77 52.15
N LYS A 129 -47.39 31.93 53.16
CA LYS A 129 -48.39 32.20 54.22
C LYS A 129 -48.07 33.47 54.99
N GLU A 130 -46.84 33.65 55.44
CA GLU A 130 -46.41 34.85 56.16
C GLU A 130 -46.52 36.10 55.26
N LYS A 131 -46.05 36.02 54.02
CA LYS A 131 -46.13 37.11 53.05
C LYS A 131 -47.58 37.48 52.76
N PHE A 132 -48.48 36.51 52.63
CA PHE A 132 -49.92 36.73 52.43
C PHE A 132 -50.56 37.42 53.65
N LEU A 133 -50.29 36.93 54.86
CA LEU A 133 -50.79 37.55 56.08
C LEU A 133 -50.24 38.97 56.26
N ARG A 134 -48.95 39.20 55.98
CA ARG A 134 -48.35 40.53 56.02
C ARG A 134 -48.90 41.46 54.93
N ALA A 135 -49.26 40.93 53.75
CA ALA A 135 -49.89 41.73 52.70
C ALA A 135 -51.33 42.18 53.06
N ILE A 136 -52.07 41.37 53.82
CA ILE A 136 -53.43 41.67 54.28
C ILE A 136 -53.43 42.54 55.54
N VAL A 137 -52.54 42.25 56.50
CA VAL A 137 -52.52 42.86 57.85
C VAL A 137 -51.52 44.03 57.94
N GLY A 138 -50.60 44.17 56.97
CA GLY A 138 -49.66 45.28 56.90
C GLY A 138 -50.38 46.60 56.62
N ASP A 139 -49.90 47.69 57.23
CA ASP A 139 -50.36 49.06 56.99
C ASP A 139 -49.27 49.83 56.23
N PRO A 140 -49.49 50.24 54.97
CA PRO A 140 -50.70 50.09 54.17
C PRO A 140 -50.85 48.70 53.51
N PRO A 141 -52.10 48.21 53.31
CA PRO A 141 -52.35 46.90 52.73
C PRO A 141 -51.85 46.83 51.29
N LEU A 142 -51.13 45.76 50.96
CA LEU A 142 -50.50 45.61 49.65
C LEU A 142 -51.53 45.04 48.66
N VAL A 143 -52.37 45.93 48.13
CA VAL A 143 -53.34 45.61 47.08
C VAL A 143 -52.61 45.65 45.75
N VAL A 144 -52.15 44.50 45.26
CA VAL A 144 -51.57 44.39 43.92
C VAL A 144 -52.62 44.84 42.91
N GLY A 145 -52.36 45.94 42.22
CA GLY A 145 -53.28 46.47 41.24
C GLY A 145 -53.43 45.51 40.06
N HIS A 146 -54.59 45.49 39.40
CA HIS A 146 -54.74 44.71 38.16
C HIS A 146 -53.70 45.14 37.11
N ASN A 147 -53.33 46.43 37.07
CA ASN A 147 -52.28 46.94 36.21
C ASN A 147 -50.89 46.34 36.52
N GLU A 148 -50.52 46.26 37.80
CA GLU A 148 -49.23 45.66 38.22
C GLU A 148 -49.19 44.16 37.89
N ASN A 149 -50.31 43.45 38.02
CA ASN A 149 -50.39 42.04 37.61
C ASN A 149 -50.22 41.89 36.09
N VAL A 150 -50.85 42.74 35.28
CA VAL A 150 -50.69 42.71 33.82
C VAL A 150 -49.24 43.01 33.43
N GLU A 151 -48.60 44.00 34.05
CA GLU A 151 -47.18 44.30 33.82
C GLU A 151 -46.27 43.11 34.19
N LEU A 152 -46.49 42.49 35.35
CA LEU A 152 -45.73 41.30 35.77
C LEU A 152 -45.99 40.09 34.87
N GLU A 153 -47.20 39.91 34.36
CA GLU A 153 -47.53 38.86 33.38
C GLU A 153 -46.79 39.08 32.05
N THR A 154 -46.68 40.33 31.59
CA THR A 154 -45.91 40.65 30.37
C THR A 154 -44.42 40.38 30.55
N GLN A 155 -43.83 40.79 31.67
CA GLN A 155 -42.42 40.51 31.99
C GLN A 155 -42.16 39.00 32.13
N LEU A 156 -43.07 38.26 32.76
CA LEU A 156 -42.96 36.81 32.85
C LEU A 156 -43.07 36.13 31.48
N ALA A 157 -43.91 36.66 30.58
CA ALA A 157 -44.02 36.14 29.23
C ALA A 157 -42.72 36.36 28.43
N GLU A 158 -42.11 37.54 28.56
CA GLU A 158 -40.83 37.88 27.93
C GLU A 158 -39.69 37.00 28.45
N VAL A 159 -39.47 36.96 29.77
CA VAL A 159 -38.44 36.12 30.40
C VAL A 159 -38.65 34.63 30.07
N LYS A 160 -39.90 34.18 29.97
CA LYS A 160 -40.21 32.79 29.58
C LYS A 160 -39.92 32.53 28.10
N ALA A 161 -40.09 33.52 27.23
CA ALA A 161 -39.71 33.42 25.82
C ALA A 161 -38.18 33.37 25.66
N GLU A 162 -37.45 34.25 26.35
CA GLU A 162 -35.99 34.23 26.38
C GLU A 162 -35.44 32.92 26.93
N LEU A 163 -35.98 32.43 28.04
CA LEU A 163 -35.56 31.14 28.62
C LEU A 163 -35.82 29.98 27.66
N LYS A 164 -36.91 30.02 26.88
CA LYS A 164 -37.18 29.00 25.86
C LYS A 164 -36.19 29.09 24.69
N ALA A 165 -35.86 30.29 24.24
CA ALA A 165 -34.89 30.50 23.17
C ALA A 165 -33.50 30.02 23.59
N SER A 166 -33.03 30.41 24.79
CA SER A 166 -31.74 29.97 25.31
C SER A 166 -31.69 28.46 25.56
N LYS A 167 -32.78 27.85 26.03
CA LYS A 167 -32.85 26.37 26.16
C LYS A 167 -32.71 25.67 24.81
N GLU A 168 -33.32 26.20 23.77
CA GLU A 168 -33.22 25.63 22.43
C GLU A 168 -31.81 25.81 21.86
N GLU A 169 -31.18 26.96 22.06
CA GLU A 169 -29.79 27.21 21.67
C GLU A 169 -28.83 26.22 22.37
N VAL A 170 -28.95 26.05 23.68
CA VAL A 170 -28.16 25.08 24.44
C VAL A 170 -28.41 23.65 23.94
N ARG A 171 -29.67 23.30 23.63
CA ARG A 171 -30.01 21.98 23.06
C ARG A 171 -29.29 21.74 21.73
N MET A 172 -29.30 22.73 20.82
CA MET A 172 -28.59 22.64 19.54
C MET A 172 -27.08 22.53 19.73
N MET A 173 -26.51 23.29 20.65
CA MET A 173 -25.07 23.27 20.95
C MET A 173 -24.62 21.90 21.51
N ILE A 174 -25.43 21.29 22.38
CA ILE A 174 -25.18 19.93 22.89
C ILE A 174 -25.22 18.93 21.73
N GLU A 175 -26.20 19.01 20.84
CA GLU A 175 -26.31 18.12 19.68
C GLU A 175 -25.10 18.23 18.74
N GLU A 176 -24.60 19.45 18.50
CA GLU A 176 -23.38 19.69 17.73
C GLU A 176 -22.14 19.16 18.45
N MET A 177 -22.02 19.38 19.76
CA MET A 177 -20.92 18.85 20.57
C MET A 177 -20.91 17.31 20.58
N GLU A 178 -22.06 16.65 20.67
CA GLU A 178 -22.16 15.20 20.58
C GLU A 178 -21.80 14.68 19.18
N LYS A 179 -22.17 15.40 18.12
CA LYS A 179 -21.82 15.04 16.75
C LYS A 179 -20.32 15.15 16.53
N THR A 180 -19.72 16.27 16.93
CA THR A 180 -18.27 16.52 16.81
C THR A 180 -17.48 15.57 17.70
N GLY A 181 -17.94 15.27 18.91
CA GLY A 181 -17.35 14.26 19.79
C GLY A 181 -17.34 12.86 19.17
N ARG A 182 -18.45 12.45 18.52
CA ARG A 182 -18.52 11.17 17.80
C ARG A 182 -17.57 11.14 16.59
N ASP A 183 -17.54 12.19 15.78
CA ASP A 183 -16.61 12.29 14.64
C ASP A 183 -15.15 12.24 15.10
N LEU A 184 -14.81 12.95 16.17
CA LEU A 184 -13.47 12.93 16.76
C LEU A 184 -13.08 11.53 17.24
N ALA A 185 -13.98 10.83 17.94
CA ALA A 185 -13.74 9.46 18.38
C ALA A 185 -13.51 8.50 17.19
N HIS A 186 -14.29 8.63 16.12
CA HIS A 186 -14.09 7.84 14.90
C HIS A 186 -12.73 8.12 14.24
N ARG A 187 -12.34 9.39 14.16
CA ARG A 187 -11.02 9.78 13.61
C ARG A 187 -9.88 9.25 14.46
N TYR A 188 -10.00 9.33 15.78
CA TYR A 188 -9.01 8.80 16.70
C TYR A 188 -8.81 7.29 16.51
N ASN A 189 -9.91 6.52 16.47
CA ASN A 189 -9.85 5.08 16.24
C ASN A 189 -9.20 4.73 14.88
N ASN A 190 -9.46 5.52 13.84
CA ASN A 190 -8.84 5.32 12.53
C ASN A 190 -7.33 5.61 12.56
N VAL A 191 -6.91 6.67 13.25
CA VAL A 191 -5.48 6.99 13.43
C VAL A 191 -4.78 5.91 14.25
N GLU A 192 -5.42 5.38 15.29
CA GLU A 192 -4.88 4.28 16.08
C GLU A 192 -4.69 3.02 15.22
N LEU A 193 -5.68 2.67 14.39
CA LEU A 193 -5.56 1.57 13.43
C LEU A 193 -4.39 1.80 12.47
N GLN A 194 -4.29 2.98 11.85
CA GLN A 194 -3.17 3.32 10.96
C GLN A 194 -1.82 3.27 11.68
N MET A 195 -1.76 3.69 12.95
CA MET A 195 -0.54 3.63 13.76
C MET A 195 -0.12 2.17 14.00
N THR A 196 -1.06 1.27 14.29
CA THR A 196 -0.74 -0.16 14.44
C THR A 196 -0.24 -0.76 13.13
N GLN A 197 -0.84 -0.41 11.99
CA GLN A 197 -0.36 -0.85 10.67
C GLN A 197 1.05 -0.34 10.38
N LEU A 198 1.30 0.95 10.63
CA LEU A 198 2.63 1.55 10.47
C LEU A 198 3.67 0.91 11.40
N SER A 199 3.28 0.47 12.60
CA SER A 199 4.17 -0.24 13.51
C SER A 199 4.57 -1.63 12.98
N THR A 200 3.71 -2.30 12.20
CA THR A 200 4.00 -3.62 11.61
C THR A 200 4.77 -3.55 10.29
N LEU A 201 4.79 -2.40 9.64
CA LEU A 201 5.39 -2.23 8.31
C LEU A 201 6.92 -2.41 8.29
N PRO A 202 7.70 -1.88 9.27
CA PRO A 202 9.15 -2.06 9.33
C PRO A 202 9.56 -3.54 9.37
N GLU A 203 8.89 -4.34 10.20
CA GLU A 203 9.16 -5.79 10.28
C GLU A 203 8.87 -6.48 8.95
N SER A 204 7.76 -6.12 8.27
CA SER A 204 7.48 -6.63 6.94
C SER A 204 8.54 -6.22 5.91
N ILE A 205 9.09 -5.01 6.01
CA ILE A 205 10.14 -4.53 5.12
C ILE A 205 11.42 -5.33 5.36
N GLU A 206 11.84 -5.50 6.61
CA GLU A 206 13.02 -6.30 6.97
C GLU A 206 12.90 -7.75 6.49
N ASN A 207 11.71 -8.35 6.65
CA ASN A 207 11.43 -9.70 6.15
C ASN A 207 11.54 -9.79 4.61
N LEU A 208 11.02 -8.79 3.89
CA LEU A 208 11.12 -8.73 2.43
C LEU A 208 12.56 -8.48 1.96
N GLU A 209 13.31 -7.61 2.63
CA GLU A 209 14.71 -7.35 2.34
C GLU A 209 15.58 -8.58 2.59
N SER A 210 15.35 -9.29 3.69
CA SER A 210 15.97 -10.59 3.96
C SER A 210 15.67 -11.60 2.86
N THR A 211 14.40 -11.72 2.46
CA THR A 211 13.99 -12.62 1.36
C THR A 211 14.66 -12.25 0.04
N ILE A 212 14.76 -10.95 -0.27
CA ILE A 212 15.46 -10.46 -1.48
C ILE A 212 16.95 -10.79 -1.39
N ALA A 213 17.58 -10.60 -0.24
CA ALA A 213 18.99 -10.93 -0.03
C ALA A 213 19.23 -12.44 -0.22
N GLU A 214 18.36 -13.30 0.33
CA GLU A 214 18.42 -14.75 0.13
C GLU A 214 18.24 -15.15 -1.33
N LEU A 215 17.26 -14.57 -2.02
CA LEU A 215 17.01 -14.85 -3.44
C LEU A 215 18.19 -14.41 -4.31
N ARG A 216 18.79 -13.24 -4.01
CA ARG A 216 20.00 -12.78 -4.69
C ARG A 216 21.20 -13.68 -4.41
N ALA A 217 21.35 -14.17 -3.18
CA ALA A 217 22.40 -15.11 -2.83
C ALA A 217 22.23 -16.45 -3.57
N LYS A 218 21.00 -16.98 -3.64
CA LYS A 218 20.65 -18.17 -4.43
C LYS A 218 20.91 -17.96 -5.91
N GLN A 219 20.52 -16.81 -6.46
CA GLN A 219 20.78 -16.46 -7.84
C GLN A 219 22.29 -16.36 -8.13
N ALA A 220 23.07 -15.80 -7.21
CA ALA A 220 24.52 -15.73 -7.34
C ALA A 220 25.18 -17.12 -7.29
N SER A 221 24.72 -18.02 -6.40
CA SER A 221 25.22 -19.40 -6.37
C SER A 221 24.81 -20.22 -7.61
N ASP A 222 23.63 -19.98 -8.16
CA ASP A 222 23.16 -20.66 -9.38
C ASP A 222 23.83 -20.09 -10.64
N ALA A 223 24.28 -18.82 -10.64
CA ALA A 223 25.00 -18.22 -11.76
C ALA A 223 26.35 -18.91 -12.04
N ASP A 224 27.01 -19.46 -11.02
CA ASP A 224 28.24 -20.25 -11.16
C ASP A 224 27.97 -21.68 -11.71
N ALA A 225 26.76 -22.20 -11.51
CA ALA A 225 26.35 -23.52 -11.96
C ALA A 225 25.64 -23.44 -13.33
N SER A 226 26.41 -23.49 -14.42
CA SER A 226 25.98 -23.57 -15.84
C SER A 226 25.81 -22.23 -16.55
N SER A 227 26.94 -21.60 -16.89
CA SER A 227 27.03 -20.29 -17.55
C SER A 227 26.32 -20.16 -18.91
N SER A 228 25.98 -21.26 -19.59
CA SER A 228 25.25 -21.21 -20.87
C SER A 228 23.73 -21.15 -20.70
N GLN A 229 23.20 -21.54 -19.54
CA GLN A 229 21.76 -21.52 -19.22
C GLN A 229 21.34 -20.27 -18.45
N ASN A 230 22.28 -19.58 -17.79
CA ASN A 230 22.07 -18.34 -17.04
C ASN A 230 22.61 -17.11 -17.77
N LEU A 231 22.46 -17.06 -19.09
CA LEU A 231 22.81 -15.88 -19.88
C LEU A 231 21.72 -14.81 -19.75
N PRO A 232 22.09 -13.52 -19.64
CA PRO A 232 21.11 -12.44 -19.67
C PRO A 232 20.37 -12.43 -21.01
N LEU A 233 19.11 -11.99 -21.02
CA LEU A 233 18.24 -12.03 -22.20
C LEU A 233 18.88 -11.46 -23.50
N PRO A 234 19.66 -10.36 -23.48
CA PRO A 234 20.35 -9.90 -24.69
C PRO A 234 21.38 -10.91 -25.22
N ALA A 235 22.10 -11.59 -24.33
CA ALA A 235 23.11 -12.58 -24.69
C ALA A 235 22.48 -13.90 -25.20
N THR A 236 21.31 -14.29 -24.68
CA THR A 236 20.57 -15.43 -25.23
C THR A 236 20.05 -15.12 -26.63
N LEU A 237 19.52 -13.92 -26.87
CA LEU A 237 19.06 -13.51 -28.20
C LEU A 237 20.22 -13.47 -29.22
N SER A 238 21.40 -12.98 -28.85
CA SER A 238 22.56 -13.02 -29.74
C SER A 238 23.01 -14.43 -30.06
N LEU A 239 23.03 -15.32 -29.05
CA LEU A 239 23.41 -16.73 -29.24
C LEU A 239 22.40 -17.46 -30.13
N VAL A 240 21.10 -17.20 -29.96
CA VAL A 240 20.04 -17.76 -30.81
C VAL A 240 20.23 -17.30 -32.25
N ALA A 241 20.47 -16.00 -32.49
CA ALA A 241 20.70 -15.48 -33.82
C ALA A 241 21.95 -16.09 -34.50
N GLU A 242 23.04 -16.30 -33.75
CA GLU A 242 24.24 -16.99 -34.23
C GLU A 242 23.93 -18.44 -34.62
N ARG A 243 23.23 -19.18 -33.76
CA ARG A 243 22.86 -20.58 -34.03
C ARG A 243 21.89 -20.71 -35.20
N GLU A 244 20.95 -19.78 -35.35
CA GLU A 244 20.05 -19.72 -36.51
C GLU A 244 20.83 -19.43 -37.80
N ALA A 245 21.84 -18.56 -37.77
CA ALA A 245 22.72 -18.31 -38.89
C ALA A 245 23.57 -19.54 -39.27
N GLU A 246 24.10 -20.25 -38.27
CA GLU A 246 24.82 -21.53 -38.45
C GLU A 246 23.91 -22.60 -39.06
N LEU A 247 22.68 -22.77 -38.55
CA LEU A 247 21.70 -23.71 -39.10
C LEU A 247 21.31 -23.34 -40.54
N ALA A 248 21.13 -22.05 -40.83
CA ALA A 248 20.88 -21.60 -42.20
C ALA A 248 22.08 -21.87 -43.13
N ALA A 249 23.32 -21.73 -42.64
CA ALA A 249 24.51 -22.08 -43.40
C ALA A 249 24.61 -23.59 -43.66
N LEU A 250 24.40 -24.42 -42.64
CA LEU A 250 24.37 -25.89 -42.79
C LEU A 250 23.28 -26.32 -43.76
N ASN A 251 22.07 -25.76 -43.67
CA ASN A 251 20.98 -26.08 -44.59
C ASN A 251 21.32 -25.72 -46.04
N ARG A 252 22.02 -24.61 -46.29
CA ARG A 252 22.52 -24.27 -47.64
C ARG A 252 23.56 -25.27 -48.14
N GLN A 253 24.48 -25.71 -47.27
CA GLN A 253 25.47 -26.73 -47.62
C GLN A 253 24.80 -28.06 -47.93
N LEU A 254 23.82 -28.46 -47.12
CA LEU A 254 23.06 -29.70 -47.30
C LEU A 254 22.29 -29.66 -48.63
N ALA A 255 21.63 -28.54 -48.95
CA ALA A 255 20.96 -28.35 -50.23
C ALA A 255 21.94 -28.40 -51.42
N ALA A 256 23.13 -27.80 -51.29
CA ALA A 256 24.16 -27.85 -52.33
C ALA A 256 24.65 -29.28 -52.58
N VAL A 257 24.90 -30.04 -51.51
CA VAL A 257 25.31 -31.45 -51.59
C VAL A 257 24.19 -32.30 -52.18
N GLN A 258 22.94 -32.12 -51.75
CA GLN A 258 21.77 -32.83 -52.31
C GLN A 258 21.59 -32.56 -53.81
N ASN A 259 21.84 -31.34 -54.28
CA ASN A 259 21.76 -31.01 -55.71
C ASN A 259 22.95 -31.55 -56.52
N ALA A 260 24.13 -31.66 -55.91
CA ALA A 260 25.32 -32.20 -56.57
C ALA A 260 25.32 -33.74 -56.62
N LEU A 261 24.74 -34.40 -55.62
CA LEU A 261 24.66 -35.86 -55.50
C LEU A 261 24.14 -36.55 -56.78
N PRO A 262 22.97 -36.21 -57.37
CA PRO A 262 22.44 -36.90 -58.54
C PRO A 262 23.30 -36.72 -59.79
N ARG A 263 24.05 -35.62 -59.89
CA ARG A 263 24.99 -35.42 -61.00
C ARG A 263 26.21 -36.31 -60.81
N LYS A 264 26.77 -36.38 -59.60
CA LYS A 264 27.92 -37.23 -59.29
C LYS A 264 27.59 -38.72 -59.36
N THR A 265 26.37 -39.14 -59.00
CA THR A 265 25.93 -40.53 -59.21
C THR A 265 25.84 -40.85 -60.69
N ARG A 266 25.28 -39.98 -61.53
CA ARG A 266 25.25 -40.18 -62.99
C ARG A 266 26.65 -40.24 -63.61
N GLU A 267 27.56 -39.36 -63.18
CA GLU A 267 28.97 -39.38 -63.62
C GLU A 267 29.66 -40.70 -63.20
N ALA A 268 29.44 -41.18 -61.97
CA ALA A 268 29.98 -42.46 -61.50
C ALA A 268 29.42 -43.65 -62.29
N GLU A 269 28.10 -43.71 -62.48
CA GLU A 269 27.46 -44.76 -63.29
C GLU A 269 27.95 -44.74 -64.75
N ALA A 270 28.25 -43.57 -65.32
CA ALA A 270 28.81 -43.46 -66.68
C ALA A 270 30.21 -44.07 -66.74
N MET A 271 31.08 -43.71 -65.79
CA MET A 271 32.42 -44.29 -65.66
C MET A 271 32.38 -45.81 -65.43
N GLU A 272 31.43 -46.31 -64.62
CA GLU A 272 31.23 -47.76 -64.43
C GLU A 272 30.84 -48.46 -65.73
N ARG A 273 29.97 -47.85 -66.56
CA ARG A 273 29.62 -48.39 -67.89
C ARG A 273 30.83 -48.43 -68.82
N GLU A 274 31.65 -47.37 -68.82
CA GLU A 274 32.88 -47.32 -69.62
C GLU A 274 33.90 -48.37 -69.18
N LEU A 275 34.12 -48.52 -67.86
CA LEU A 275 34.95 -49.58 -67.30
C LEU A 275 34.44 -50.96 -67.72
N GLY A 276 33.13 -51.21 -67.66
CA GLY A 276 32.54 -52.48 -68.11
C GLY A 276 32.80 -52.77 -69.60
N VAL A 277 32.82 -51.77 -70.47
CA VAL A 277 33.19 -51.93 -71.89
C VAL A 277 34.68 -52.25 -72.03
N LEU A 278 35.54 -51.55 -71.29
CA LEU A 278 36.98 -51.79 -71.31
C LEU A 278 37.34 -53.18 -70.75
N GLU A 279 36.65 -53.64 -69.71
CA GLU A 279 36.81 -54.98 -69.16
C GLU A 279 36.40 -56.06 -70.16
N ARG A 280 35.29 -55.87 -70.90
CA ARG A 280 34.91 -56.77 -72.00
C ARG A 280 35.97 -56.81 -73.09
N ARG A 281 36.43 -55.65 -73.57
CA ARG A 281 37.52 -55.57 -74.57
C ARG A 281 38.81 -56.22 -74.09
N LYS A 282 39.17 -56.04 -72.81
CA LYS A 282 40.31 -56.72 -72.19
C LYS A 282 40.10 -58.24 -72.20
N SER A 283 38.91 -58.72 -71.81
CA SER A 283 38.61 -60.15 -71.82
C SER A 283 38.65 -60.76 -73.22
N GLU A 284 38.10 -60.06 -74.22
CA GLU A 284 38.14 -60.44 -75.64
C GLU A 284 39.57 -60.47 -76.18
N ALA A 285 40.39 -59.47 -75.85
CA ALA A 285 41.80 -59.45 -76.24
C ALA A 285 42.59 -60.59 -75.57
N ILE A 286 42.30 -60.91 -74.32
CA ILE A 286 42.92 -62.06 -73.62
C ILE A 286 42.49 -63.37 -74.27
N THR A 287 41.22 -63.55 -74.63
CA THR A 287 40.76 -64.76 -75.33
C THR A 287 41.39 -64.86 -76.71
N GLN A 288 41.44 -63.76 -77.48
CA GLN A 288 42.11 -63.73 -78.79
C GLN A 288 43.60 -64.06 -78.68
N ALA A 289 44.30 -63.50 -77.68
CA ALA A 289 45.71 -63.81 -77.44
C ALA A 289 45.91 -65.29 -77.06
N LYS A 290 45.07 -65.84 -76.18
CA LYS A 290 45.12 -67.27 -75.80
C LYS A 290 44.79 -68.19 -76.98
N GLU A 291 43.83 -67.83 -77.83
CA GLU A 291 43.51 -68.58 -79.04
C GLU A 291 44.65 -68.53 -80.05
N ALA A 292 45.31 -67.38 -80.23
CA ALA A 292 46.50 -67.24 -81.06
C ALA A 292 47.69 -68.05 -80.50
N GLU A 293 47.91 -68.04 -79.18
CA GLU A 293 48.90 -68.90 -78.53
C GLU A 293 48.56 -70.38 -78.69
N ARG A 294 47.28 -70.78 -78.55
CA ARG A 294 46.84 -72.16 -78.77
C ARG A 294 47.08 -72.60 -80.21
N LYS A 295 46.69 -71.79 -81.20
CA LYS A 295 46.95 -72.06 -82.63
C LYS A 295 48.44 -72.19 -82.94
N LYS A 296 49.27 -71.35 -82.32
CA LYS A 296 50.74 -71.44 -82.41
C LYS A 296 51.29 -72.74 -81.79
N GLN A 297 50.72 -73.21 -80.68
CA GLN A 297 51.11 -74.46 -80.02
C GLN A 297 50.59 -75.71 -80.76
N GLU A 298 49.40 -75.63 -81.37
CA GLU A 298 48.79 -76.70 -82.18
C GLU A 298 49.43 -76.82 -83.58
N GLY A 299 50.36 -75.93 -83.94
CA GLY A 299 51.15 -76.02 -85.17
C GLY A 299 50.36 -75.73 -86.45
N GLU A 300 49.19 -75.10 -86.33
CA GLU A 300 48.40 -74.64 -87.47
C GLU A 300 49.12 -73.43 -88.07
N SER A 301 49.84 -73.64 -89.18
CA SER A 301 50.66 -72.61 -89.81
C SER A 301 49.79 -71.41 -90.15
N ASP A 302 50.21 -70.22 -89.71
CA ASP A 302 49.51 -68.96 -89.95
C ASP A 302 49.07 -68.90 -91.41
N GLY A 303 47.78 -68.68 -91.68
CA GLY A 303 47.27 -68.61 -93.06
C GLY A 303 48.02 -67.57 -93.91
N LEU A 304 48.73 -66.63 -93.27
CA LEU A 304 49.70 -65.75 -93.89
C LEU A 304 50.95 -66.44 -94.47
N GLU A 305 51.47 -67.50 -93.84
CA GLU A 305 52.58 -68.29 -94.40
C GLU A 305 52.11 -69.16 -95.58
N GLU A 306 50.91 -69.76 -95.51
CA GLU A 306 50.36 -70.53 -96.63
C GLU A 306 50.02 -69.63 -97.82
N THR A 307 49.38 -68.48 -97.60
CA THR A 307 49.15 -67.50 -98.66
C THR A 307 50.46 -66.89 -99.15
N GLY A 308 51.43 -66.63 -98.28
CA GLY A 308 52.77 -66.18 -98.68
C GLY A 308 53.53 -67.21 -99.50
N ARG A 309 53.38 -68.51 -99.21
CA ARG A 309 53.90 -69.61 -100.05
C ARG A 309 53.16 -69.68 -101.38
N TRP A 310 51.83 -69.55 -101.40
CA TRP A 310 51.04 -69.51 -102.62
C TRP A 310 51.41 -68.31 -103.50
N TYR A 311 51.57 -67.10 -102.92
CA TYR A 311 52.02 -65.91 -103.64
C TYR A 311 53.45 -66.07 -104.14
N ARG A 312 54.37 -66.71 -103.38
CA ARG A 312 55.72 -67.03 -103.88
C ARG A 312 55.70 -68.05 -105.02
N SER A 313 54.87 -69.10 -104.94
CA SER A 313 54.71 -70.06 -106.03
C SER A 313 54.02 -69.44 -107.25
N ALA A 314 53.08 -68.52 -107.05
CA ALA A 314 52.46 -67.74 -108.12
C ALA A 314 53.46 -66.75 -108.74
N GLU A 315 54.32 -66.13 -107.94
CA GLU A 315 55.44 -65.29 -108.39
C GLU A 315 56.45 -66.11 -109.20
N GLU A 316 56.85 -67.30 -108.73
CA GLU A 316 57.72 -68.23 -109.47
C GLU A 316 57.09 -68.67 -110.79
N ALA A 317 55.81 -69.04 -110.79
CA ALA A 317 55.09 -69.42 -112.01
C ALA A 317 55.01 -68.24 -113.01
N LEU A 318 54.79 -67.02 -112.52
CA LEU A 318 54.81 -65.80 -113.35
C LEU A 318 56.23 -65.46 -113.85
N LYS A 319 57.27 -65.61 -113.04
CA LYS A 319 58.68 -65.47 -113.46
C LYS A 319 59.03 -66.47 -114.56
N HIS A 320 58.56 -67.71 -114.47
CA HIS A 320 58.77 -68.75 -115.47
C HIS A 320 58.03 -68.49 -116.79
N LEU A 321 56.91 -67.76 -116.75
CA LEU A 321 56.08 -67.44 -117.93
C LEU A 321 56.55 -66.16 -118.65
N VAL A 322 57.23 -65.26 -117.95
CA VAL A 322 57.72 -63.97 -118.47
C VAL A 322 59.21 -64.02 -118.83
N GLY A 323 59.95 -65.09 -118.50
CA GLY A 323 61.32 -65.32 -118.97
C GLY A 323 62.33 -64.31 -118.42
N VAL A 324 62.14 -63.89 -117.16
CA VAL A 324 63.07 -62.99 -116.46
C VAL A 324 63.78 -63.82 -115.37
N GLU A 325 65.06 -64.13 -115.60
CA GLU A 325 65.95 -64.62 -114.54
C GLU A 325 66.37 -63.43 -113.65
N GLY A 326 66.01 -63.50 -112.36
CA GLY A 326 66.30 -62.51 -111.32
C GLY A 326 65.15 -62.36 -110.33
#